data_AF-A0A1W9RYN0-F1
#
_entry.id   AF-A0A1W9RYN0-F1
#
_cell.length_a   1.000
_cell.length_b   1.000
_cell.length_c   1.000
_cell.angle_alpha   90.00
_cell.angle_beta   90.00
_cell.angle_gamma   90.00
#
_symmetry.space_group_name_H-M   'P 1'
#
loop_
_entity.id
_entity.type
_entity.pdbx_description
1 polymer ?
#
loop_
_entity_poly.entity_id
_entity_poly.type
_entity_poly.pdbx_seq_one_letter_code
_entity_poly.pdbx_strand_id
1 'polypeptide(L)'
;MKRLVLLSVVFAFLLVGFAYADPPDVCSEAEEQLGVTQRLIDEVAPRVEESDVRMVHEIFERANDMQGRATEMLEDGNCRMALRLTMQAREMVRRVVTLLEGGHHGRVTPEMAARAVRETDRLIERAEPVITESDNEDAQAMFERAVEIQGNARESLEDEEFERAFALTRQARELVARALRLVEGPVEP
;
A
#
# COMPACT_ATOMS: atom_id res chain seq x y z
N MET A 1 52.90 25.82 -35.68
CA MET A 1 53.78 25.16 -34.70
C MET A 1 53.67 25.88 -33.36
N LYS A 2 53.30 25.16 -32.28
CA LYS A 2 53.55 25.45 -30.84
C LYS A 2 52.85 26.71 -30.26
N ARG A 3 52.23 26.78 -29.07
CA ARG A 3 51.97 25.97 -27.84
C ARG A 3 50.83 26.74 -27.10
N LEU A 4 49.73 26.13 -26.64
CA LEU A 4 49.53 25.40 -25.37
C LEU A 4 49.96 26.18 -24.12
N VAL A 5 49.06 26.99 -23.53
CA VAL A 5 49.16 27.53 -22.16
C VAL A 5 47.75 27.80 -21.58
N LEU A 6 47.48 27.12 -20.45
CA LEU A 6 46.61 27.47 -19.31
C LEU A 6 45.19 27.98 -19.53
N LEU A 7 44.20 27.22 -19.06
CA LEU A 7 43.38 27.68 -17.93
C LEU A 7 42.78 26.48 -17.18
N SER A 8 43.55 25.96 -16.23
CA SER A 8 43.09 25.01 -15.22
C SER A 8 42.20 25.76 -14.23
N VAL A 9 40.92 25.93 -14.55
CA VAL A 9 39.93 26.42 -13.58
C VAL A 9 39.56 25.24 -12.68
N VAL A 10 40.30 25.20 -11.57
CA VAL A 10 39.93 24.72 -10.23
C VAL A 10 38.42 24.47 -10.10
N PHE A 11 37.98 23.27 -10.48
CA PHE A 11 36.74 22.70 -9.97
C PHE A 11 37.11 22.16 -8.59
N ALA A 12 37.12 23.06 -7.61
CA ALA A 12 37.15 22.70 -6.21
C ALA A 12 35.88 21.87 -5.96
N PHE A 13 36.05 20.55 -6.05
CA PHE A 13 35.12 19.55 -5.58
C PHE A 13 34.76 19.91 -4.14
N LEU A 14 33.64 20.60 -3.98
CA LEU A 14 32.83 20.62 -2.77
C LEU A 14 32.42 19.16 -2.54
N LEU A 15 33.36 18.38 -1.99
CA LEU A 15 33.13 17.13 -1.27
C LEU A 15 32.36 17.52 -0.01
N VAL A 16 31.10 17.92 -0.19
CA VAL A 16 30.10 17.87 0.86
C VAL A 16 30.02 16.40 1.21
N GLY A 17 30.64 16.05 2.34
CA GLY A 17 30.55 14.73 2.93
C GLY A 17 29.07 14.44 3.20
N PHE A 18 28.41 13.83 2.23
CA PHE A 18 27.25 13.01 2.51
C PHE A 18 27.77 11.92 3.44
N ALA A 19 27.56 12.10 4.74
CA ALA A 19 27.63 11.04 5.70
C ALA A 19 26.68 9.96 5.19
N TYR A 20 27.22 8.92 4.56
CA TYR A 20 26.47 7.73 4.25
C TYR A 20 26.01 7.20 5.60
N ALA A 21 24.73 7.41 5.93
CA ALA A 21 24.11 6.69 7.01
C ALA A 21 24.36 5.21 6.71
N ASP A 22 24.98 4.50 7.65
CA ASP A 22 25.15 3.06 7.50
C ASP A 22 23.77 2.46 7.21
N PRO A 23 23.66 1.57 6.21
CA PRO A 23 22.39 0.93 5.90
C PRO A 23 21.85 0.28 7.17
N PRO A 24 20.53 0.37 7.42
CA PRO A 24 19.95 -0.17 8.64
C PRO A 24 20.31 -1.64 8.80
N ASP A 25 20.65 -2.02 10.03
CA ASP A 25 20.90 -3.41 10.37
C ASP A 25 19.60 -4.22 10.20
N VAL A 26 19.60 -5.15 9.25
CA VAL A 26 18.45 -5.98 8.88
C VAL A 26 17.89 -6.74 10.09
N CYS A 27 18.73 -7.09 11.07
CA CYS A 27 18.29 -7.75 12.28
C CYS A 27 17.49 -6.82 13.20
N SER A 28 17.98 -5.59 13.40
CA SER A 28 17.24 -4.56 14.15
C SER A 28 15.90 -4.24 13.48
N GLU A 29 15.86 -4.15 12.14
CA GLU A 29 14.62 -3.94 11.41
C GLU A 29 13.66 -5.13 11.58
N ALA A 30 14.15 -6.36 11.46
CA ALA A 30 13.33 -7.56 11.65
C ALA A 30 12.70 -7.61 13.06
N GLU A 31 13.47 -7.28 14.10
CA GLU A 31 13.00 -7.22 15.48
C GLU A 31 11.91 -6.15 15.67
N GLU A 32 12.12 -4.95 15.12
CA GLU A 32 11.11 -3.89 15.14
C GLU A 32 9.82 -4.33 14.45
N GLN A 33 9.93 -4.91 13.24
CA GLN A 33 8.77 -5.33 12.47
C GLN A 33 8.01 -6.49 13.15
N LEU A 34 8.72 -7.42 13.79
CA LEU A 34 8.11 -8.46 14.63
C LEU A 34 7.28 -7.85 15.76
N GLY A 35 7.82 -6.87 16.49
CA GLY A 35 7.10 -6.19 17.56
C GLY A 35 5.89 -5.38 17.09
N VAL A 36 5.95 -4.78 15.90
CA VAL A 36 4.80 -4.13 15.27
C VAL A 36 3.72 -5.15 14.90
N THR A 37 4.11 -6.27 14.28
CA THR A 37 3.14 -7.30 13.84
C THR A 37 2.50 -8.01 15.03
N GLN A 38 3.27 -8.32 16.09
CA GLN A 38 2.74 -8.95 17.30
C GLN A 38 1.67 -8.09 17.96
N ARG A 39 1.93 -6.79 18.13
CA ARG A 39 0.92 -5.85 18.68
C ARG A 39 -0.38 -5.84 17.88
N LEU A 40 -0.28 -5.91 16.55
CA LEU A 40 -1.46 -5.98 15.69
C LEU A 40 -2.22 -7.31 15.84
N ILE A 41 -1.51 -8.43 16.00
CA ILE A 41 -2.13 -9.73 16.29
C ILE A 41 -2.89 -9.67 17.62
N ASP A 42 -2.23 -9.16 18.67
CA ASP A 42 -2.80 -9.06 20.01
C ASP A 42 -4.04 -8.14 20.04
N GLU A 43 -4.00 -7.03 19.29
CA GLU A 43 -5.13 -6.09 19.16
C GLU A 43 -6.34 -6.74 18.47
N VAL A 44 -6.11 -7.58 17.47
CA VAL A 44 -7.16 -8.19 16.64
C VAL A 44 -7.73 -9.46 17.28
N ALA A 45 -6.96 -10.17 18.11
CA ALA A 45 -7.33 -11.47 18.69
C ALA A 45 -8.73 -11.49 19.36
N PRO A 46 -9.12 -10.53 20.24
CA PRO A 46 -10.43 -10.58 20.90
C PRO A 46 -11.60 -10.54 19.90
N ARG A 47 -11.45 -9.76 18.81
CA ARG A 47 -12.48 -9.65 17.76
C ARG A 47 -12.56 -10.92 16.91
N VAL A 48 -11.46 -11.65 16.76
CA VAL A 48 -11.44 -12.95 16.07
C VAL A 48 -12.16 -13.99 16.92
N GLU A 49 -11.88 -14.04 18.23
CA GLU A 49 -12.55 -14.94 19.18
C GLU A 49 -14.07 -14.77 19.19
N GLU A 50 -14.55 -13.53 19.07
CA GLU A 50 -15.98 -13.19 18.98
C GLU A 50 -16.61 -13.47 17.59
N SER A 51 -15.81 -13.77 16.56
CA SER A 51 -16.30 -13.94 15.19
C SER A 51 -16.77 -15.37 14.93
N ASP A 52 -17.96 -15.53 14.35
CA ASP A 52 -18.45 -16.84 13.87
C ASP A 52 -17.93 -17.20 12.46
N VAL A 53 -17.15 -16.32 11.83
CA VAL A 53 -16.69 -16.51 10.45
C VAL A 53 -15.47 -17.45 10.43
N ARG A 54 -15.67 -18.72 10.09
CA ARG A 54 -14.61 -19.75 9.99
C ARG A 54 -13.35 -19.28 9.25
N MET A 55 -13.53 -18.54 8.15
CA MET A 55 -12.41 -18.01 7.34
C MET A 55 -11.57 -16.96 8.09
N VAL A 56 -12.14 -16.19 9.01
CA VAL A 56 -11.41 -15.26 9.89
C VAL A 56 -10.43 -16.04 10.75
N HIS A 57 -10.91 -17.10 11.41
CA HIS A 57 -10.09 -17.98 12.25
C HIS A 57 -8.96 -18.65 11.47
N GLU A 58 -9.26 -19.25 10.30
CA GLU A 58 -8.25 -19.94 9.47
C GLU A 58 -7.11 -19.00 9.03
N ILE A 59 -7.44 -17.76 8.64
CA ILE A 59 -6.42 -16.78 8.22
C ILE A 59 -5.63 -16.29 9.43
N PHE A 60 -6.30 -16.05 10.56
CA PHE A 60 -5.65 -15.57 11.77
C PHE A 60 -4.71 -16.60 12.38
N GLU A 61 -5.08 -17.88 12.40
CA GLU A 61 -4.22 -18.98 12.85
C GLU A 61 -2.95 -19.08 12.00
N ARG A 62 -3.08 -19.00 10.67
CA ARG A 62 -1.93 -19.00 9.77
C ARG A 62 -1.01 -17.79 9.97
N ALA A 63 -1.58 -16.62 10.26
CA ALA A 63 -0.80 -15.42 10.57
C ALA A 63 0.02 -15.62 11.86
N ASN A 64 -0.57 -16.23 12.89
CA ASN A 64 0.12 -16.56 14.13
C ASN A 64 1.26 -17.58 13.91
N ASP A 65 1.03 -18.64 13.13
CA ASP A 65 2.08 -19.62 12.76
C ASP A 65 3.25 -18.94 12.04
N MET A 66 2.95 -18.08 11.06
CA MET A 66 3.98 -17.33 10.34
C MET A 66 4.77 -16.39 11.26
N GLN A 67 4.10 -15.72 12.19
CA GLN A 67 4.75 -14.84 13.16
C GLN A 67 5.63 -15.63 14.13
N GLY A 68 5.17 -16.78 14.62
CA GLY A 68 5.98 -17.68 15.46
C GLY A 68 7.26 -18.13 14.77
N ARG A 69 7.12 -18.60 13.52
CA ARG A 69 8.27 -18.97 12.68
C ARG A 69 9.18 -17.79 12.36
N ALA A 70 8.64 -16.58 12.22
CA ALA A 70 9.45 -15.39 12.02
C ALA A 70 10.33 -15.10 13.25
N THR A 71 9.80 -15.27 14.46
CA THR A 71 10.55 -15.16 15.72
C THR A 71 11.67 -16.21 15.78
N GLU A 72 11.36 -17.48 15.49
CA GLU A 72 12.38 -18.55 15.45
C GLU A 72 13.51 -18.22 14.45
N MET A 73 13.17 -17.74 13.25
CA MET A 73 14.17 -17.34 12.26
C MET A 73 15.04 -16.17 12.73
N LEU A 74 14.51 -15.25 13.55
CA LEU A 74 15.29 -14.15 14.11
C LEU A 74 16.27 -14.67 15.17
N GLU A 75 15.81 -15.57 16.05
CA GLU A 75 16.63 -16.21 17.09
C GLU A 75 17.80 -17.00 16.50
N ASP A 76 17.58 -17.66 15.35
CA ASP A 76 18.60 -18.36 14.57
C ASP A 76 19.55 -17.42 13.80
N GLY A 77 19.36 -16.10 13.87
CA GLY A 77 20.14 -15.08 13.15
C GLY A 77 19.78 -14.96 11.67
N ASN A 78 18.70 -15.59 11.20
CA ASN A 78 18.22 -15.51 9.82
C ASN A 78 17.27 -14.33 9.61
N CYS A 79 17.77 -13.11 9.87
CA CYS A 79 17.00 -11.88 9.95
C CYS A 79 16.21 -11.54 8.67
N ARG A 80 16.75 -11.83 7.47
CA ARG A 80 16.02 -11.59 6.21
C ARG A 80 14.78 -12.47 6.07
N MET A 81 14.86 -13.73 6.51
CA MET A 81 13.71 -14.64 6.47
C MET A 81 12.68 -14.24 7.52
N ALA A 82 13.13 -13.89 8.72
CA ALA A 82 12.27 -13.35 9.79
C ALA A 82 11.47 -12.14 9.31
N LEU A 83 12.15 -11.15 8.72
CA LEU A 83 11.51 -9.94 8.17
C LEU A 83 10.46 -10.28 7.10
N ARG A 84 10.77 -11.20 6.17
CA ARG A 84 9.81 -11.64 5.15
C ARG A 84 8.57 -12.29 5.77
N LEU A 85 8.76 -13.23 6.70
CA LEU A 85 7.66 -13.96 7.34
C LEU A 85 6.77 -13.02 8.17
N THR A 86 7.33 -12.09 8.95
CA THR A 86 6.52 -11.16 9.74
C THR A 86 5.74 -10.17 8.86
N MET A 87 6.29 -9.76 7.71
CA MET A 87 5.56 -8.94 6.74
C MET A 87 4.38 -9.70 6.11
N GLN A 88 4.54 -10.98 5.80
CA GLN A 88 3.45 -11.85 5.31
C GLN A 88 2.38 -12.08 6.39
N ALA A 89 2.78 -12.34 7.63
CA ALA A 89 1.87 -12.47 8.77
C ALA A 89 1.03 -11.19 8.92
N ARG A 90 1.66 -10.01 8.87
CA ARG A 90 0.97 -8.72 8.96
C ARG A 90 -0.06 -8.51 7.85
N GLU A 91 0.25 -8.91 6.62
CA GLU A 91 -0.71 -8.84 5.51
C GLU A 91 -1.94 -9.72 5.77
N MET A 92 -1.74 -10.93 6.32
CA MET A 92 -2.84 -11.80 6.71
C MET A 92 -3.69 -11.19 7.83
N VAL A 93 -3.08 -10.57 8.85
CA VAL A 93 -3.83 -9.89 9.92
C VAL A 93 -4.63 -8.71 9.37
N ARG A 94 -4.08 -7.92 8.44
CA ARG A 94 -4.84 -6.84 7.77
C ARG A 94 -6.05 -7.38 7.00
N ARG A 95 -5.91 -8.55 6.38
CA ARG A 95 -7.04 -9.24 5.75
C ARG A 95 -8.09 -9.69 6.77
N VAL A 96 -7.68 -10.20 7.93
CA VAL A 96 -8.57 -10.53 9.04
C VAL A 96 -9.34 -9.31 9.51
N VAL A 97 -8.67 -8.18 9.74
CA VAL A 97 -9.30 -6.90 10.07
C VAL A 97 -10.35 -6.53 9.03
N THR A 98 -10.00 -6.63 7.75
CA THR A 98 -10.93 -6.36 6.65
C THR A 98 -12.17 -7.23 6.73
N LEU A 99 -12.03 -8.54 6.97
CA LEU A 99 -13.14 -9.48 7.11
C LEU A 99 -14.02 -9.17 8.34
N LEU A 100 -13.39 -8.87 9.48
CA LEU A 100 -14.06 -8.50 10.73
C LEU A 100 -14.82 -7.16 10.62
N GLU A 101 -14.34 -6.25 9.78
CA GLU A 101 -15.00 -4.98 9.46
C GLU A 101 -16.11 -5.14 8.40
N GLY A 102 -16.50 -6.37 8.09
CA GLY A 102 -17.57 -6.67 7.14
C GLY A 102 -17.07 -6.94 5.72
N GLY A 103 -15.79 -7.22 5.54
CA GLY A 103 -15.18 -7.63 4.28
C GLY A 103 -15.88 -8.87 3.72
N HIS A 104 -16.83 -8.60 2.82
CA HIS A 104 -17.60 -9.51 1.95
C HIS A 104 -18.96 -10.01 2.41
N HIS A 105 -19.43 -9.72 3.64
CA HIS A 105 -20.86 -9.87 4.00
C HIS A 105 -21.39 -8.79 4.97
N GLY A 106 -20.58 -7.79 5.35
CA GLY A 106 -21.07 -6.63 6.07
C GLY A 106 -21.79 -5.70 5.10
N ARG A 107 -23.06 -5.43 5.38
CA ARG A 107 -23.87 -4.46 4.64
C ARG A 107 -23.08 -3.15 4.55
N VAL A 108 -22.78 -2.67 3.33
CA VAL A 108 -22.08 -1.41 3.14
C VAL A 108 -22.92 -0.30 3.78
N THR A 109 -22.36 0.38 4.78
CA THR A 109 -23.07 1.49 5.43
C THR A 109 -22.98 2.76 4.58
N PRO A 110 -23.92 3.72 4.75
CA PRO A 110 -23.85 5.02 4.08
C PRO A 110 -22.51 5.73 4.31
N GLU A 111 -21.98 5.68 5.53
CA GLU A 111 -20.73 6.34 5.91
C GLU A 111 -19.52 5.70 5.22
N MET A 112 -19.52 4.38 5.07
CA MET A 112 -18.48 3.64 4.36
C MET A 112 -18.46 4.00 2.87
N ALA A 113 -19.63 3.98 2.22
CA ALA A 113 -19.76 4.36 0.82
C ALA A 113 -19.33 5.82 0.60
N ALA A 114 -19.84 6.75 1.41
CA ALA A 114 -19.51 8.17 1.30
C ALA A 114 -18.02 8.45 1.56
N ARG A 115 -17.40 7.76 2.53
CA ARG A 115 -15.96 7.87 2.77
C ARG A 115 -15.16 7.35 1.57
N ALA A 116 -15.50 6.18 1.05
CA ALA A 116 -14.79 5.58 -0.08
C ALA A 116 -14.87 6.46 -1.33
N VAL A 117 -16.05 7.02 -1.64
CA VAL A 117 -16.24 7.96 -2.75
C VAL A 117 -15.35 9.19 -2.58
N ARG A 118 -15.38 9.86 -1.42
CA ARG A 118 -14.52 11.05 -1.16
C ARG A 118 -13.03 10.77 -1.26
N GLU A 119 -12.57 9.62 -0.76
CA GLU A 119 -11.17 9.22 -0.86
C GLU A 119 -10.74 9.01 -2.32
N THR A 120 -11.60 8.39 -3.13
CA THR A 120 -11.34 8.18 -4.54
C THR A 120 -11.38 9.49 -5.33
N ASP A 121 -12.30 10.42 -5.02
CA ASP A 121 -12.32 11.76 -5.64
C ASP A 121 -10.99 12.50 -5.41
N ARG A 122 -10.46 12.49 -4.17
CA ARG A 122 -9.15 13.08 -3.85
C ARG A 122 -7.97 12.37 -4.52
N LEU A 123 -8.10 11.08 -4.82
CA LEU A 123 -7.09 10.36 -5.58
C LEU A 123 -7.09 10.80 -7.04
N ILE A 124 -8.28 10.90 -7.66
CA ILE A 124 -8.47 11.37 -9.03
C ILE A 124 -7.91 12.79 -9.19
N GLU A 125 -8.29 13.71 -8.30
CA GLU A 125 -7.82 15.11 -8.33
C GLU A 125 -6.28 15.21 -8.30
N ARG A 126 -5.61 14.38 -7.48
CA ARG A 126 -4.14 14.37 -7.40
C ARG A 126 -3.47 13.69 -8.59
N ALA A 127 -4.13 12.69 -9.17
CA ALA A 127 -3.59 11.90 -10.28
C ALA A 127 -3.77 12.61 -11.64
N GLU A 128 -4.78 13.46 -11.77
CA GLU A 128 -5.13 14.19 -12.98
C GLU A 128 -3.93 14.88 -13.65
N PRO A 129 -3.17 15.78 -12.98
CA PRO A 129 -2.06 16.47 -13.64
C PRO A 129 -0.97 15.49 -14.10
N VAL A 130 -0.63 14.50 -13.27
CA VAL A 130 0.41 13.50 -13.58
C VAL A 130 0.05 12.69 -14.82
N ILE A 131 -1.21 12.26 -14.95
CA ILE A 131 -1.64 11.41 -16.05
C ILE A 131 -1.90 12.23 -17.32
N THR A 132 -2.57 13.39 -17.20
CA THR A 132 -2.92 14.23 -18.35
C THR A 132 -1.72 14.90 -19.00
N GLU A 133 -0.67 15.22 -18.23
CA GLU A 133 0.59 15.76 -18.76
C GLU A 133 1.51 14.67 -19.32
N SER A 134 1.19 13.39 -19.11
CA SER A 134 1.96 12.27 -19.68
C SER A 134 1.63 12.04 -21.15
N ASP A 135 2.60 11.62 -21.95
CA ASP A 135 2.38 11.19 -23.34
C ASP A 135 1.85 9.74 -23.45
N ASN A 136 1.31 9.18 -22.36
CA ASN A 136 0.85 7.79 -22.30
C ASN A 136 -0.67 7.69 -22.56
N GLU A 137 -1.05 7.44 -23.81
CA GLU A 137 -2.45 7.34 -24.25
C GLU A 137 -3.26 6.28 -23.49
N ASP A 138 -2.66 5.13 -23.16
CA ASP A 138 -3.34 4.07 -22.40
C ASP A 138 -3.65 4.52 -20.98
N ALA A 139 -2.72 5.23 -20.33
CA ALA A 139 -2.93 5.78 -18.99
C ALA A 139 -4.04 6.84 -18.98
N GLN A 140 -4.06 7.73 -19.98
CA GLN A 140 -5.11 8.72 -20.15
C GLN A 140 -6.48 8.07 -20.35
N ALA A 141 -6.60 7.07 -21.24
CA ALA A 141 -7.85 6.35 -21.47
C ALA A 141 -8.36 5.60 -20.22
N MET A 142 -7.47 4.98 -19.44
CA MET A 142 -7.84 4.35 -18.16
C MET A 142 -8.34 5.39 -17.15
N PHE A 143 -7.69 6.56 -17.09
CA PHE A 143 -8.08 7.64 -16.20
C PHE A 143 -9.45 8.23 -16.55
N GLU A 144 -9.70 8.52 -17.83
CA GLU A 144 -11.01 8.98 -18.31
C GLU A 144 -12.13 8.00 -17.91
N ARG A 145 -11.90 6.70 -18.11
CA ARG A 145 -12.87 5.67 -17.71
C ARG A 145 -13.07 5.62 -16.19
N ALA A 146 -12.01 5.85 -15.42
CA ALA A 146 -12.11 5.92 -13.96
C ALA A 146 -12.96 7.12 -13.50
N VAL A 147 -12.79 8.28 -14.13
CA VAL A 147 -13.59 9.50 -13.85
C VAL A 147 -15.07 9.25 -14.13
N GLU A 148 -15.40 8.59 -15.26
CA GLU A 148 -16.78 8.22 -15.59
C GLU A 148 -17.38 7.26 -14.55
N ILE A 149 -16.66 6.19 -14.19
CA ILE A 149 -17.12 5.21 -13.17
C ILE A 149 -17.32 5.89 -11.81
N GLN A 150 -16.43 6.82 -11.43
CA GLN A 150 -16.56 7.58 -10.20
C GLN A 150 -17.77 8.53 -10.24
N GLY A 151 -18.08 9.11 -11.41
CA GLY A 151 -19.32 9.85 -11.63
C GLY A 151 -20.55 9.01 -11.30
N ASN A 152 -20.64 7.81 -11.88
CA ASN A 152 -21.71 6.85 -11.58
C ASN A 152 -21.72 6.45 -10.09
N ALA A 153 -20.55 6.35 -9.45
CA ALA A 153 -20.46 6.03 -8.02
C ALA A 153 -21.05 7.15 -7.14
N ARG A 154 -20.87 8.42 -7.52
CA ARG A 154 -21.48 9.57 -6.85
C ARG A 154 -22.99 9.57 -7.00
N GLU A 155 -23.49 9.34 -8.21
CA GLU A 155 -24.93 9.21 -8.48
C GLU A 155 -25.55 8.07 -7.65
N SER A 156 -24.95 6.88 -7.66
CA SER A 156 -25.41 5.77 -6.82
C SER A 156 -25.37 6.08 -5.32
N LEU A 157 -24.46 6.92 -4.86
CA LEU A 157 -24.41 7.35 -3.45
C LEU A 157 -25.57 8.30 -3.12
N GLU A 158 -25.90 9.22 -4.03
CA GLU A 158 -27.03 10.15 -3.92
C GLU A 158 -28.38 9.41 -3.94
N ASP A 159 -28.48 8.33 -4.72
CA ASP A 159 -29.64 7.45 -4.81
C ASP A 159 -29.73 6.42 -3.66
N GLU A 160 -28.88 6.52 -2.64
CA GLU A 160 -28.80 5.60 -1.50
C GLU A 160 -28.46 4.13 -1.87
N GLU A 161 -27.92 3.89 -3.08
CA GLU A 161 -27.42 2.59 -3.56
C GLU A 161 -26.00 2.31 -3.03
N PHE A 162 -25.81 2.30 -1.71
CA PHE A 162 -24.48 2.31 -1.06
C PHE A 162 -23.54 1.18 -1.49
N GLU A 163 -24.04 -0.05 -1.63
CA GLU A 163 -23.24 -1.20 -2.07
C GLU A 163 -22.71 -1.00 -3.50
N ARG A 164 -23.53 -0.44 -4.38
CA ARG A 164 -23.16 -0.15 -5.76
C ARG A 164 -22.18 1.00 -5.83
N ALA A 165 -22.43 2.10 -5.12
CA ALA A 165 -21.50 3.22 -5.00
C ALA A 165 -20.11 2.75 -4.53
N PHE A 166 -20.08 1.88 -3.50
CA PHE A 166 -18.84 1.32 -2.97
C PHE A 166 -18.12 0.39 -3.96
N ALA A 167 -18.86 -0.43 -4.71
CA ALA A 167 -18.27 -1.27 -5.75
C ALA A 167 -17.68 -0.44 -6.91
N LEU A 168 -18.43 0.54 -7.42
CA LEU A 168 -18.00 1.43 -8.51
C LEU A 168 -16.77 2.24 -8.10
N THR A 169 -16.76 2.85 -6.90
CA THR A 169 -15.60 3.65 -6.47
C THR A 169 -14.33 2.81 -6.28
N ARG A 170 -14.45 1.55 -5.87
CA ARG A 170 -13.30 0.61 -5.84
C ARG A 170 -12.75 0.33 -7.24
N GLN A 171 -13.64 0.14 -8.21
CA GLN A 171 -13.26 -0.08 -9.60
C GLN A 171 -12.55 1.17 -10.18
N ALA A 172 -13.09 2.37 -9.95
CA ALA A 172 -12.47 3.61 -10.38
C ALA A 172 -11.06 3.76 -9.77
N ARG A 173 -10.93 3.54 -8.47
CA ARG A 173 -9.64 3.59 -7.76
C ARG A 173 -8.59 2.64 -8.35
N GLU A 174 -9.00 1.42 -8.70
CA GLU A 174 -8.10 0.44 -9.32
C GLU A 174 -7.60 0.91 -10.69
N LEU A 175 -8.47 1.52 -11.51
CA LEU A 175 -8.09 2.08 -12.81
C LEU A 175 -7.12 3.25 -12.65
N VAL A 176 -7.36 4.17 -11.72
CA VAL A 176 -6.42 5.28 -11.44
C VAL A 176 -5.06 4.75 -11.00
N ALA A 177 -5.02 3.75 -10.10
CA ALA A 177 -3.77 3.15 -9.66
C ALA A 177 -3.02 2.43 -10.80
N ARG A 178 -3.73 1.82 -11.75
CA ARG A 178 -3.12 1.22 -12.95
C ARG A 178 -2.58 2.30 -13.89
N ALA A 179 -3.32 3.37 -14.12
CA ALA A 179 -2.88 4.50 -14.94
C ALA A 179 -1.61 5.15 -14.37
N LEU A 180 -1.56 5.42 -13.06
CA LEU A 180 -0.37 5.95 -12.39
C LEU A 180 0.86 5.05 -12.58
N ARG A 181 0.73 3.73 -12.44
CA ARG A 181 1.84 2.79 -12.69
C ARG A 181 2.36 2.81 -14.13
N LEU A 182 1.52 3.12 -15.11
CA LEU A 182 1.95 3.27 -16.50
C LEU A 182 2.77 4.54 -16.73
N VAL A 183 2.51 5.60 -15.95
CA VAL A 183 3.22 6.88 -16.04
C VAL A 183 4.50 6.88 -15.20
N GLU A 184 4.42 6.44 -13.95
CA GLU A 184 5.55 6.46 -13.00
C GLU A 184 6.54 5.30 -13.22
N GLY A 185 6.13 4.27 -13.95
CA GLY A 185 6.89 3.03 -14.11
C GLY A 185 6.67 2.05 -12.95
N PRO A 186 7.31 0.86 -13.01
CA PRO A 186 7.26 -0.07 -11.90
C PRO A 186 7.89 0.56 -10.66
N VAL A 187 7.17 0.57 -9.55
CA VAL A 187 7.75 0.87 -8.24
C VAL A 187 8.74 -0.24 -7.96
N GLU A 188 10.05 0.06 -8.03
CA GLU A 188 11.07 -0.90 -7.60
C GLU A 188 10.80 -1.25 -6.12
N PRO A 189 10.77 -2.54 -5.77
CA PRO A 189 10.38 -3.02 -4.45
C PRO A 189 11.32 -2.58 -3.33
#